data_AF-A0A699YZP0-F1
#
_entry.id   AF-A0A699YZP0-F1
#
_cell.length_a   1.000
_cell.length_b   1.000
_cell.length_c   1.000
_cell.angle_alpha   90.00
_cell.angle_beta   90.00
_cell.angle_gamma   90.00
#
_symmetry.space_group_name_H-M   'P 1'
#
loop_
_entity.id
_entity.type
_entity.pdbx_description
1 polymer ?
#
loop_
_entity_poly.entity_id
_entity_poly.type
_entity_poly.pdbx_seq_one_letter_code
_entity_poly.pdbx_strand_id
1 'polypeptide(L)' 'MLYVQKGHDKAGTKVKLVVRGKANDAEVVKMPFVPTHYYKG' A
#
# COMPACT_ATOMS: atom_id res chain seq x y z
N MET A 1 -1.02 -5.24 4.89
CA MET A 1 -1.00 -3.87 5.44
C MET A 1 0.42 -3.55 5.87
N LEU A 2 0.88 -2.31 5.64
CA LEU A 2 2.25 -1.87 5.93
C LEU A 2 2.19 -0.75 6.98
N TYR A 3 3.14 -0.73 7.91
CA TYR A 3 3.33 0.40 8.81
C TYR A 3 4.44 1.29 8.26
N VAL A 4 4.17 2.59 8.22
CA VAL A 4 5.06 3.59 7.63
C VAL A 4 5.12 4.80 8.55
N GLN A 5 6.25 5.49 8.59
CA GLN A 5 6.38 6.73 9.35
C GLN A 5 5.46 7.83 8.80
N LYS A 6 4.97 8.67 9.70
CA LYS A 6 4.07 9.79 9.39
C LYS A 6 4.72 10.72 8.35
N GLY A 7 4.08 10.89 7.19
CA GLY A 7 4.62 11.64 6.04
C GLY A 7 4.89 10.80 4.79
N HIS A 8 5.02 9.47 4.93
CA HIS A 8 5.16 8.52 3.81
C HIS A 8 3.90 7.65 3.63
N ASP A 9 2.80 8.01 4.30
CA ASP A 9 1.50 7.35 4.26
C ASP A 9 0.60 7.82 3.10
N LYS A 10 1.08 8.77 2.29
CA LYS A 10 0.33 9.28 1.13
C LYS A 10 0.24 8.22 0.04
N ALA A 11 -0.94 8.09 -0.56
CA ALA A 11 -1.10 7.29 -1.77
C ALA A 11 -0.21 7.87 -2.88
N GLY A 12 0.53 7.01 -3.59
CA GLY A 12 1.53 7.41 -4.59
C GLY A 12 2.97 7.41 -4.09
N THR A 13 3.22 7.24 -2.79
CA THR A 13 4.58 7.23 -2.25
C THR A 13 5.31 5.96 -2.69
N LYS A 14 6.41 6.13 -3.44
CA LYS A 14 7.31 5.04 -3.82
C LYS A 14 8.18 4.66 -2.63
N VAL A 15 8.17 3.39 -2.27
CA VAL A 15 8.95 2.80 -1.17
C VAL A 15 9.75 1.61 -1.68
N LYS A 16 10.97 1.43 -1.16
CA LYS A 16 11.76 0.22 -1.44
C LYS A 16 11.57 -0.76 -0.31
N LEU A 17 11.17 -1.97 -0.65
CA LEU A 17 10.90 -3.05 0.30
C LEU A 17 11.93 -4.17 0.11
N VAL A 18 12.64 -4.50 1.17
CA VAL A 18 13.64 -5.58 1.14
C VAL A 18 12.91 -6.90 1.38
N VAL A 19 12.79 -7.72 0.33
CA VAL A 19 12.20 -9.07 0.40
C VAL A 19 13.32 -10.07 0.16
N ARG A 20 13.61 -10.91 1.16
CA ARG A 20 14.67 -11.95 1.08
C ARG A 20 16.03 -11.39 0.65
N GLY A 21 16.40 -10.23 1.19
CA GLY A 21 17.67 -9.55 0.89
C GLY A 21 17.71 -8.79 -0.44
N LYS A 22 16.62 -8.77 -1.23
CA LYS A 22 16.53 -7.98 -2.47
C LYS A 22 15.63 -6.77 -2.27
N ALA A 23 16.09 -5.58 -2.67
CA ALA A 23 15.27 -4.37 -2.67
C ALA A 23 14.32 -4.39 -3.86
N ASN A 24 13.02 -4.31 -3.60
CA ASN A 24 11.96 -4.26 -4.60
C ASN A 24 11.25 -2.91 -4.51
N ASP A 25 10.88 -2.35 -5.65
CA ASP A 25 10.10 -1.12 -5.69
C ASP A 25 8.61 -1.44 -5.42
N ALA A 26 7.98 -0.62 -4.57
CA ALA A 26 6.57 -0.72 -4.21
C ALA A 26 5.97 0.70 -4.09
N GLU A 27 4.65 0.79 -4.14
CA GLU A 27 3.92 2.05 -4.04
C GLU A 27 2.81 1.93 -3.00
N VAL A 28 2.60 3.00 -2.24
CA VAL A 28 1.46 3.10 -1.32
C VAL A 28 0.19 3.33 -2.14
N VAL A 29 -0.72 2.36 -2.12
CA VAL A 29 -1.99 2.43 -2.86
C VAL A 29 -3.16 2.59 -1.90
N LYS A 30 -4.17 3.35 -2.32
CA LYS A 30 -5.38 3.56 -1.52
C LYS A 30 -6.20 2.27 -1.45
N MET A 31 -6.72 1.98 -0.27
CA MET A 31 -7.66 0.88 -0.05
C MET A 31 -9.10 1.33 -0.33
N PRO A 32 -10.00 0.42 -0.77
CA PRO A 32 -9.79 -1.01 -1.00
C PRO A 32 -9.18 -1.31 -2.37
N PHE A 33 -8.36 -2.37 -2.45
CA PHE A 33 -7.72 -2.79 -3.70
C PHE A 33 -8.72 -3.33 -4.74
N VAL A 34 -9.84 -3.87 -4.25
CA VAL A 34 -10.94 -4.37 -5.07
C VAL A 34 -12.21 -3.69 -4.56
N PRO A 35 -13.07 -3.15 -5.45
CA PRO A 35 -14.32 -2.55 -5.04
C PRO A 35 -15.20 -3.58 -4.33
N THR A 36 -15.83 -3.16 -3.22
CA THR A 36 -16.69 -4.06 -2.46
C THR A 36 -18.10 -4.04 -3.03
N HIS A 37 -18.64 -5.22 -3.34
CA HIS A 37 -20.00 -5.41 -3.83
C HIS A 37 -20.98 -5.71 -2.69
N TYR A 38 -20.92 -4.93 -1.62
CA TYR A 38 -21.87 -5.12 -0.52
C TYR A 38 -23.29 -4.75 -0.98
N TYR A 39 -24.22 -5.68 -0.79
CA TYR A 39 -25.65 -5.40 -0.91
C TYR A 39 -26.05 -4.35 0.14
N LYS A 40 -26.62 -3.23 -0.31
CA LYS A 40 -26.96 -2.10 0.57
C LYS A 40 -28.44 -2.07 1.00
N GLY A 41 -29.20 -3.12 0.68
CA GLY A 41 -30.67 -3.12 0.80
C GLY A 41 -31.30 -2.66 -0.50
#